data_AF-A0A7J5YZ65-F1
#
_entry.id   AF-A0A7J5YZ65-F1
#
_cell.length_a   1.000
_cell.length_b   1.000
_cell.length_c   1.000
_cell.angle_alpha   90.00
_cell.angle_beta   90.00
_cell.angle_gamma   90.00
#
_symmetry.space_group_name_H-M   'P 1'
#
loop_
_entity.id
_entity.type
_entity.pdbx_description
1 polymer ?
#
loop_
_entity_poly.entity_id
_entity_poly.type
_entity_poly.pdbx_seq_one_letter_code
_entity_poly.pdbx_strand_id
1 'polypeptide(L)'
;MLLLCLAVLCLGASSPCAAAPHQGSTNPTRNKLLLISFDGFRWDYDRDVETPNLDKMAQHGAKALYATPPFVTITSPSHFTMLTGRSVENHGVIHNIWFNTTTQQKKQYYEAQFVDSYWDNGSLPIWITAQRQGLKAGSLHFPGTAATYRGETVGVSQVEPFLYDHSNETDWRLNIDKVIGEWFHQQDLDFVSLYFGEPDDIQFQLLDYGPLGMLLPKEGTLEKVYKALKGSHPHLHVYKKEEMPARLHYGNHPRLLQIILIADPGYIFLPLHSVKGDHGFDNEAMEMKALFRVVGPDFKKNRVVDHIDLVDVYALMCHLLGINPEINDGHLDNTKHMLVNTGGDNN
;
A
#
# COMPACT_ATOMS: atom_id res chain seq x y z
N MET A 1 -56.96 -5.42 -36.83
CA MET A 1 -56.20 -6.39 -37.66
C MET A 1 -55.67 -7.46 -36.72
N LEU A 2 -55.84 -8.75 -37.04
CA LEU A 2 -55.67 -9.87 -36.09
C LEU A 2 -54.90 -11.01 -36.77
N LEU A 3 -53.85 -11.52 -36.13
CA LEU A 3 -53.05 -12.75 -36.42
C LEU A 3 -51.82 -12.67 -35.49
N LEU A 4 -51.56 -13.49 -34.46
CA LEU A 4 -52.06 -14.80 -34.00
C LEU A 4 -51.45 -16.02 -34.71
N CYS A 5 -50.44 -16.63 -34.07
CA CYS A 5 -49.93 -17.99 -34.34
C CYS A 5 -49.69 -18.75 -33.03
N LEU A 6 -50.23 -19.98 -32.94
CA LEU A 6 -50.05 -21.00 -31.89
C LEU A 6 -49.99 -22.38 -32.60
N ALA A 7 -49.48 -23.50 -32.06
CA ALA A 7 -48.66 -23.73 -30.86
C ALA A 7 -47.31 -24.42 -31.24
N VAL A 8 -46.91 -25.67 -30.95
CA VAL A 8 -47.42 -26.86 -30.22
C VAL A 8 -46.17 -27.54 -29.60
N LEU A 9 -45.94 -27.49 -28.28
CA LEU A 9 -46.36 -28.44 -27.23
C LEU A 9 -45.76 -29.86 -27.32
N CYS A 10 -44.87 -30.19 -26.37
CA CYS A 10 -44.55 -31.56 -25.91
C CYS A 10 -44.29 -31.53 -24.39
N LEU A 11 -44.62 -32.62 -23.68
CA LEU A 11 -44.55 -32.70 -22.21
C LEU A 11 -43.29 -33.41 -21.71
N GLY A 12 -42.82 -33.05 -20.52
CA GLY A 12 -41.71 -33.72 -19.83
C GLY A 12 -41.75 -33.54 -18.31
N ALA A 13 -42.00 -34.64 -17.59
CA ALA A 13 -41.86 -34.91 -16.15
C ALA A 13 -41.73 -33.74 -15.14
N SER A 14 -42.70 -33.65 -14.22
CA SER A 14 -42.60 -32.85 -13.00
C SER A 14 -41.72 -33.52 -11.93
N SER A 15 -40.77 -32.78 -11.37
CA SER A 15 -40.01 -33.16 -10.17
C SER A 15 -40.08 -32.05 -9.11
N PRO A 16 -40.69 -32.28 -7.94
CA PRO A 16 -40.75 -31.28 -6.86
C PRO A 16 -39.41 -31.24 -6.10
N CYS A 17 -38.42 -30.54 -6.64
CA CYS A 17 -37.31 -30.07 -5.81
C CYS A 17 -37.87 -29.08 -4.79
N ALA A 18 -37.91 -29.48 -3.53
CA ALA A 18 -38.27 -28.60 -2.44
C ALA A 18 -37.23 -27.48 -2.34
N ALA A 19 -37.59 -26.29 -2.80
CA ALA A 19 -36.81 -25.09 -2.52
C ALA A 19 -36.82 -24.87 -1.00
N ALA A 20 -35.71 -25.20 -0.34
CA ALA A 20 -35.52 -24.85 1.06
C ALA A 20 -35.73 -23.34 1.20
N PRO A 21 -36.48 -22.86 2.20
CA PRO A 21 -36.69 -21.44 2.37
C PRO A 21 -35.33 -20.77 2.55
N HIS A 22 -34.98 -19.87 1.65
CA HIS A 22 -33.74 -19.11 1.74
C HIS A 22 -33.84 -18.29 3.03
N GLN A 23 -33.20 -18.76 4.10
CA GLN A 23 -33.06 -17.96 5.31
C GLN A 23 -32.35 -16.69 4.89
N GLY A 24 -33.07 -15.57 4.97
CA GLY A 24 -32.48 -14.26 4.78
C GLY A 24 -31.52 -14.03 5.92
N SER A 25 -30.23 -14.24 5.68
CA SER A 25 -29.21 -13.89 6.66
C SER A 25 -29.32 -12.40 6.91
N THR A 26 -29.84 -12.04 8.08
CA THR A 26 -29.78 -10.68 8.61
C THR A 26 -28.33 -10.42 9.01
N ASN A 27 -27.46 -10.30 8.01
CA ASN A 27 -26.06 -9.94 8.20
C ASN A 27 -26.06 -8.66 9.04
N PRO A 28 -25.43 -8.65 10.24
CA PRO A 28 -25.30 -7.43 11.01
C PRO A 28 -24.62 -6.39 10.13
N THR A 29 -25.07 -5.14 10.21
CA THR A 29 -24.61 -4.05 9.35
C THR A 29 -23.16 -3.72 9.67
N ARG A 30 -22.22 -4.39 8.98
CA ARG A 30 -20.78 -4.17 9.10
C ARG A 30 -20.45 -2.72 8.79
N ASN A 31 -19.47 -2.17 9.48
CA ASN A 31 -19.03 -0.80 9.26
C ASN A 31 -18.35 -0.65 7.89
N LYS A 32 -18.50 0.53 7.25
CA LYS A 32 -17.66 0.91 6.10
C LYS A 32 -16.25 1.22 6.64
N LEU A 33 -15.22 0.77 5.93
CA LEU A 33 -13.81 1.08 6.21
C LEU A 33 -13.31 2.10 5.19
N LEU A 34 -12.52 3.07 5.65
CA LEU A 34 -11.80 4.04 4.82
C LEU A 34 -10.32 4.03 5.22
N LEU A 35 -9.44 3.74 4.27
CA LEU A 35 -8.00 3.92 4.41
C LEU A 35 -7.60 5.26 3.76
N ILE A 36 -6.84 6.07 4.48
CA ILE A 36 -6.26 7.32 3.97
C ILE A 36 -4.75 7.21 4.17
N SER A 37 -3.98 7.46 3.11
CA SER A 37 -2.53 7.64 3.20
C SER A 37 -2.20 9.10 2.95
N PHE A 38 -1.22 9.62 3.69
CA PHE A 38 -0.56 10.89 3.43
C PHE A 38 0.91 10.55 3.22
N ASP A 39 1.37 10.47 1.96
CA ASP A 39 2.73 10.03 1.68
C ASP A 39 3.76 11.02 2.26
N GLY A 40 4.89 10.50 2.73
CA GLY A 40 5.89 11.28 3.47
C GLY A 40 5.46 11.86 4.83
N PHE A 41 4.24 11.60 5.34
CA PHE A 41 3.78 12.17 6.61
C PHE A 41 4.44 11.48 7.83
N ARG A 42 5.51 12.12 8.32
CA ARG A 42 6.35 11.66 9.43
C ARG A 42 5.59 11.70 10.78
N TRP A 43 5.96 10.78 11.68
CA TRP A 43 5.30 10.52 12.99
C TRP A 43 5.15 11.72 13.94
N ASP A 44 5.88 12.81 13.70
CA ASP A 44 5.99 14.01 14.51
C ASP A 44 5.50 15.30 13.83
N TYR A 45 5.23 15.30 12.51
CA TYR A 45 4.72 16.48 11.79
C TYR A 45 3.38 17.00 12.35
N ASP A 46 2.61 16.17 13.07
CA ASP A 46 1.37 16.60 13.74
C ASP A 46 1.57 17.38 15.06
N ARG A 47 2.83 17.74 15.37
CA ARG A 47 3.25 18.44 16.62
C ARG A 47 3.81 19.83 16.38
N ASP A 48 4.41 20.05 15.20
CA ASP A 48 5.01 21.34 14.82
C ASP A 48 3.98 22.35 14.31
N VAL A 49 2.76 21.89 13.99
CA VAL A 49 1.62 22.70 13.52
C VAL A 49 0.32 22.24 14.18
N GLU A 50 -0.67 23.13 14.31
CA GLU A 50 -2.00 22.77 14.82
C GLU A 50 -2.72 21.83 13.85
N THR A 51 -3.07 20.61 14.30
CA THR A 51 -3.78 19.61 13.49
C THR A 51 -5.14 19.21 14.09
N PRO A 52 -6.06 20.17 14.35
CA PRO A 52 -7.25 19.97 15.20
C PRO A 52 -8.26 18.93 14.71
N ASN A 53 -8.09 18.37 13.51
CA ASN A 53 -8.86 17.23 13.02
C ASN A 53 -8.15 15.88 13.28
N LEU A 54 -6.82 15.81 13.21
CA LEU A 54 -6.04 14.65 13.67
C LEU A 54 -6.14 14.49 15.19
N ASP A 55 -6.15 15.60 15.94
CA ASP A 55 -6.44 15.61 17.38
C ASP A 55 -7.81 15.00 17.69
N LYS A 56 -8.86 15.41 16.95
CA LYS A 56 -10.21 14.83 17.11
C LYS A 56 -10.22 13.34 16.79
N MET A 57 -9.50 12.88 15.76
CA MET A 57 -9.37 11.45 15.46
C MET A 57 -8.72 10.70 16.62
N ALA A 58 -7.62 11.23 17.19
CA ALA A 58 -6.94 10.63 18.33
C ALA A 58 -7.80 10.61 19.61
N GLN A 59 -8.59 11.67 19.86
CA GLN A 59 -9.52 11.75 20.99
C GLN A 59 -10.70 10.75 20.85
N HIS A 60 -11.26 10.62 19.66
CA HIS A 60 -12.45 9.78 19.40
C HIS A 60 -12.12 8.34 19.00
N GLY A 61 -10.85 7.98 18.92
CA GLY A 61 -10.36 6.65 18.56
C GLY A 61 -8.99 6.35 19.17
N ALA A 62 -8.10 5.73 18.39
CA ALA A 62 -6.77 5.33 18.84
C ALA A 62 -5.65 5.94 17.99
N LYS A 63 -4.46 6.08 18.59
CA LYS A 63 -3.24 6.49 17.90
C LYS A 63 -2.01 5.73 18.40
N ALA A 64 -1.08 5.45 17.49
CA ALA A 64 0.29 5.10 17.86
C ALA A 64 1.12 6.38 18.08
N LEU A 65 2.22 6.31 18.84
CA LEU A 65 3.22 7.38 18.85
C LEU A 65 3.86 7.49 17.46
N TYR A 66 4.10 6.35 16.81
CA TYR A 66 4.57 6.23 15.44
C TYR A 66 4.18 4.87 14.81
N ALA A 67 4.27 4.75 13.49
CA ALA A 67 4.21 3.47 12.78
C ALA A 67 5.54 3.18 12.06
N THR A 68 5.98 1.92 12.08
CA THR A 68 7.17 1.48 11.34
C THR A 68 6.77 0.99 9.93
N PRO A 69 7.23 1.63 8.85
CA PRO A 69 7.14 1.04 7.51
C PRO A 69 8.07 -0.16 7.35
N PRO A 70 7.86 -1.03 6.34
CA PRO A 70 8.87 -2.02 5.96
C PRO A 70 10.14 -1.32 5.45
N PHE A 71 11.25 -2.06 5.39
CA PHE A 71 12.36 -1.66 4.53
C PHE A 71 12.16 -2.23 3.11
N VAL A 72 12.41 -1.49 2.03
CA VAL A 72 12.83 -0.08 1.97
C VAL A 72 11.66 0.91 2.16
N THR A 73 11.92 2.00 2.87
CA THR A 73 10.94 3.02 3.32
C THR A 73 10.55 4.03 2.21
N ILE A 74 10.18 3.51 1.04
CA ILE A 74 9.67 4.29 -0.11
C ILE A 74 8.23 3.88 -0.49
N THR A 75 7.58 4.71 -1.30
CA THR A 75 6.14 4.68 -1.61
C THR A 75 5.59 3.30 -1.98
N SER A 76 6.01 2.71 -3.11
CA SER A 76 5.41 1.49 -3.65
C SER A 76 5.55 0.27 -2.70
N PRO A 77 6.74 -0.05 -2.16
CA PRO A 77 6.90 -1.14 -1.19
C PRO A 77 6.10 -0.90 0.10
N SER A 78 6.15 0.31 0.67
CA SER A 78 5.47 0.61 1.95
C SER A 78 3.95 0.52 1.83
N HIS A 79 3.38 1.09 0.76
CA HIS A 79 1.95 0.98 0.49
C HIS A 79 1.54 -0.45 0.16
N PHE A 80 2.30 -1.19 -0.65
CA PHE A 80 1.92 -2.56 -1.01
C PHE A 80 2.03 -3.52 0.18
N THR A 81 2.99 -3.33 1.09
CA THR A 81 3.03 -4.04 2.39
C THR A 81 1.78 -3.73 3.22
N MET A 82 1.40 -2.46 3.38
CA MET A 82 0.18 -2.08 4.11
C MET A 82 -1.10 -2.65 3.48
N LEU A 83 -1.14 -2.78 2.15
CA LEU A 83 -2.30 -3.26 1.40
C LEU A 83 -2.41 -4.79 1.30
N THR A 84 -1.34 -5.55 1.55
CA THR A 84 -1.27 -7.02 1.40
C THR A 84 -0.90 -7.76 2.68
N GLY A 85 -0.34 -7.05 3.68
CA GLY A 85 0.23 -7.61 4.89
C GLY A 85 1.49 -8.44 4.65
N ARG A 86 2.12 -8.35 3.47
CA ARG A 86 3.30 -9.12 3.07
C ARG A 86 4.54 -8.24 3.12
N SER A 87 5.66 -8.76 3.62
CA SER A 87 6.93 -8.04 3.64
C SER A 87 7.52 -7.90 2.22
N VAL A 88 8.53 -7.06 2.06
CA VAL A 88 8.89 -6.54 0.73
C VAL A 88 9.52 -7.58 -0.19
N GLU A 89 10.40 -8.45 0.32
CA GLU A 89 10.88 -9.63 -0.41
C GLU A 89 9.77 -10.64 -0.73
N ASN A 90 8.71 -10.66 0.07
CA ASN A 90 7.58 -11.58 -0.01
C ASN A 90 6.49 -11.14 -1.01
N HIS A 91 6.28 -9.82 -1.18
CA HIS A 91 5.36 -9.25 -2.18
C HIS A 91 6.06 -8.74 -3.46
N GLY A 92 7.39 -8.72 -3.48
CA GLY A 92 8.21 -8.53 -4.67
C GLY A 92 8.21 -7.15 -5.32
N VAL A 93 7.28 -6.24 -4.95
CA VAL A 93 7.33 -4.80 -5.23
C VAL A 93 8.46 -4.20 -4.39
N ILE A 94 9.70 -4.41 -4.84
CA ILE A 94 10.92 -4.08 -4.08
C ILE A 94 11.34 -2.60 -4.19
N HIS A 95 10.78 -1.86 -5.14
CA HIS A 95 11.15 -0.47 -5.41
C HIS A 95 10.01 0.34 -6.03
N ASN A 96 10.15 1.66 -6.02
CA ASN A 96 9.31 2.55 -6.84
C ASN A 96 9.53 2.32 -8.35
N ILE A 97 10.76 1.98 -8.76
CA ILE A 97 11.19 1.80 -10.15
C ILE A 97 11.10 0.31 -10.52
N TRP A 98 10.39 -0.02 -11.60
CA TRP A 98 10.44 -1.38 -12.15
C TRP A 98 11.72 -1.57 -12.95
N PHE A 99 12.40 -2.70 -12.75
CA PHE A 99 13.63 -3.04 -13.45
C PHE A 99 13.69 -4.51 -13.82
N ASN A 100 14.09 -4.75 -15.08
CA ASN A 100 14.29 -6.09 -15.63
C ASN A 100 15.78 -6.43 -15.65
N THR A 101 16.19 -7.36 -14.78
CA THR A 101 17.59 -7.80 -14.64
C THR A 101 18.18 -8.44 -15.90
N THR A 102 17.34 -8.95 -16.81
CA THR A 102 17.76 -9.62 -18.04
C THR A 102 17.87 -8.66 -19.22
N THR A 103 16.87 -7.77 -19.41
CA THR A 103 16.87 -6.79 -20.52
C THR A 103 17.51 -5.46 -20.17
N GLN A 104 17.85 -5.24 -18.89
CA GLN A 104 18.35 -3.98 -18.32
C GLN A 104 17.39 -2.79 -18.48
N GLN A 105 16.13 -3.04 -18.83
CA GLN A 105 15.09 -2.01 -18.95
C GLN A 105 14.66 -1.50 -17.57
N LYS A 106 14.66 -0.17 -17.39
CA LYS A 106 13.95 0.54 -16.31
C LYS A 106 12.57 1.00 -16.78
N LYS A 107 11.68 1.22 -15.82
CA LYS A 107 10.43 1.99 -15.93
C LYS A 107 10.25 2.80 -14.66
N GLN A 108 10.05 4.11 -14.79
CA GLN A 108 9.94 5.02 -13.65
C GLN A 108 8.64 4.80 -12.87
N TYR A 109 8.52 5.42 -11.68
CA TYR A 109 7.43 5.19 -10.72
C TYR A 109 6.03 5.07 -11.35
N TYR A 110 5.64 6.07 -12.15
CA TYR A 110 4.36 6.06 -12.88
C TYR A 110 4.22 4.83 -13.80
N GLU A 111 5.20 4.59 -14.67
CA GLU A 111 5.18 3.48 -15.63
C GLU A 111 5.17 2.10 -14.96
N ALA A 112 5.78 2.00 -13.77
CA ALA A 112 5.85 0.78 -12.97
C ALA A 112 4.48 0.38 -12.40
N GLN A 113 3.56 1.34 -12.17
CA GLN A 113 2.18 1.03 -11.77
C GLN A 113 1.45 0.18 -12.83
N PHE A 114 1.76 0.37 -14.12
CA PHE A 114 1.15 -0.33 -15.26
C PHE A 114 1.92 -1.59 -15.70
N VAL A 115 2.66 -2.24 -14.79
CA VAL A 115 3.32 -3.52 -15.05
C VAL A 115 2.69 -4.60 -14.18
N ASP A 116 1.62 -5.24 -14.67
CA ASP A 116 0.86 -6.27 -13.92
C ASP A 116 1.76 -7.30 -13.23
N SER A 117 2.75 -7.83 -13.97
CA SER A 117 3.69 -8.84 -13.47
C SER A 117 4.68 -8.34 -12.41
N TYR A 118 4.68 -7.04 -12.08
CA TYR A 118 5.38 -6.48 -10.92
C TYR A 118 4.55 -6.63 -9.64
N TRP A 119 3.26 -6.32 -9.72
CA TRP A 119 2.33 -6.28 -8.58
C TRP A 119 1.67 -7.63 -8.30
N ASP A 120 1.22 -8.35 -9.34
CA ASP A 120 0.71 -9.71 -9.21
C ASP A 120 1.87 -10.72 -9.08
N ASN A 121 2.50 -10.73 -7.91
CA ASN A 121 3.48 -11.75 -7.53
C ASN A 121 2.84 -12.97 -6.83
N GLY A 122 1.50 -13.01 -6.76
CA GLY A 122 0.73 -13.92 -5.91
C GLY A 122 0.17 -13.26 -4.64
N SER A 123 0.74 -12.15 -4.17
CA SER A 123 0.15 -11.34 -3.09
C SER A 123 -1.02 -10.52 -3.63
N LEU A 124 -2.13 -10.42 -2.89
CA LEU A 124 -3.33 -9.72 -3.32
C LEU A 124 -3.63 -8.53 -2.41
N PRO A 125 -3.85 -7.31 -2.95
CA PRO A 125 -4.22 -6.18 -2.13
C PRO A 125 -5.64 -6.34 -1.55
N ILE A 126 -5.91 -5.61 -0.46
CA ILE A 126 -7.14 -5.67 0.32
C ILE A 126 -8.41 -5.49 -0.53
N TRP A 127 -8.38 -4.70 -1.59
CA TRP A 127 -9.53 -4.49 -2.48
C TRP A 127 -9.90 -5.74 -3.31
N ILE A 128 -8.91 -6.51 -3.80
CA ILE A 128 -9.16 -7.80 -4.47
C ILE A 128 -9.60 -8.86 -3.44
N THR A 129 -8.95 -8.88 -2.27
CA THR A 129 -9.31 -9.77 -1.15
C THR A 129 -10.78 -9.60 -0.74
N ALA A 130 -11.24 -8.34 -0.68
CA ALA A 130 -12.62 -7.96 -0.36
C ALA A 130 -13.59 -8.31 -1.49
N GLN A 131 -13.25 -8.01 -2.75
CA GLN A 131 -14.06 -8.35 -3.93
C GLN A 131 -14.36 -9.84 -4.04
N ARG A 132 -13.34 -10.69 -3.86
CA ARG A 132 -13.48 -12.15 -3.90
C ARG A 132 -14.35 -12.72 -2.78
N GLN A 133 -14.58 -11.95 -1.73
CA GLN A 133 -15.47 -12.28 -0.60
C GLN A 133 -16.80 -11.51 -0.66
N GLY A 134 -17.20 -11.04 -1.84
CA GLY A 134 -18.52 -10.47 -2.12
C GLY A 134 -18.70 -9.01 -1.70
N LEU A 135 -17.62 -8.33 -1.28
CA LEU A 135 -17.67 -6.90 -0.95
C LEU A 135 -17.46 -6.03 -2.18
N LYS A 136 -18.13 -4.88 -2.23
CA LYS A 136 -17.73 -3.79 -3.13
C LYS A 136 -16.52 -3.09 -2.53
N ALA A 137 -15.45 -2.97 -3.31
CA ALA A 137 -14.25 -2.24 -2.96
C ALA A 137 -13.93 -1.21 -4.07
N GLY A 138 -13.20 -0.17 -3.69
CA GLY A 138 -12.63 0.80 -4.62
C GLY A 138 -11.22 1.16 -4.16
N SER A 139 -10.37 1.58 -5.09
CA SER A 139 -9.03 2.09 -4.82
C SER A 139 -8.72 3.20 -5.81
N LEU A 140 -8.20 4.33 -5.34
CA LEU A 140 -7.90 5.46 -6.19
C LEU A 140 -6.55 6.07 -5.80
N HIS A 141 -5.68 6.17 -6.81
CA HIS A 141 -4.26 6.52 -6.79
C HIS A 141 -3.35 5.78 -5.77
N PHE A 142 -3.81 4.76 -5.03
CA PHE A 142 -2.88 3.92 -4.25
C PHE A 142 -1.91 3.17 -5.20
N PRO A 143 -0.61 3.02 -4.85
CA PRO A 143 0.32 2.24 -5.65
C PRO A 143 -0.20 0.82 -5.91
N GLY A 144 -0.19 0.41 -7.17
CA GLY A 144 -0.75 -0.88 -7.62
C GLY A 144 -2.25 -0.86 -7.96
N THR A 145 -2.96 0.27 -7.83
CA THR A 145 -4.37 0.42 -8.28
C THR A 145 -4.54 0.13 -9.77
N ALA A 146 -3.53 0.45 -10.59
CA ALA A 146 -3.54 0.29 -12.04
C ALA A 146 -3.36 -1.17 -12.53
N ALA A 147 -2.99 -2.09 -11.66
CA ALA A 147 -2.56 -3.45 -12.02
C ALA A 147 -3.71 -4.48 -11.97
N THR A 148 -3.58 -5.51 -12.79
CA THR A 148 -4.46 -6.68 -12.86
C THR A 148 -3.90 -7.82 -12.02
N TYR A 149 -4.67 -8.32 -11.06
CA TYR A 149 -4.27 -9.35 -10.09
C TYR A 149 -4.98 -10.68 -10.38
N ARG A 150 -4.24 -11.68 -10.88
CA ARG A 150 -4.73 -12.99 -11.32
C ARG A 150 -5.95 -12.90 -12.25
N GLY A 151 -6.00 -11.88 -13.11
CA GLY A 151 -7.09 -11.61 -14.05
C GLY A 151 -8.20 -10.67 -13.55
N GLU A 152 -8.12 -10.14 -12.32
CA GLU A 152 -9.08 -9.18 -11.75
C GLU A 152 -8.46 -7.80 -11.53
N THR A 153 -9.18 -6.75 -11.92
CA THR A 153 -8.91 -5.37 -11.50
C THR A 153 -9.81 -4.99 -10.31
N VAL A 154 -9.54 -3.84 -9.70
CA VAL A 154 -10.47 -3.26 -8.71
C VAL A 154 -11.74 -2.75 -9.40
N GLY A 155 -12.91 -2.97 -8.80
CA GLY A 155 -14.21 -2.69 -9.42
C GLY A 155 -14.57 -1.20 -9.52
N VAL A 156 -13.88 -0.35 -8.77
CA VAL A 156 -13.95 1.12 -8.87
C VAL A 156 -12.54 1.67 -8.70
N SER A 157 -12.04 2.39 -9.71
CA SER A 157 -10.73 3.04 -9.63
C SER A 157 -10.57 4.26 -10.50
N GLN A 158 -9.66 5.12 -10.05
CA GLN A 158 -8.96 6.11 -10.86
C GLN A 158 -7.47 6.00 -10.50
N VAL A 159 -6.60 6.11 -11.50
CA VAL A 159 -5.13 6.08 -11.35
C VAL A 159 -4.62 7.53 -11.41
N GLU A 160 -3.46 7.77 -10.81
CA GLU A 160 -2.76 9.06 -10.92
C GLU A 160 -2.56 9.49 -12.40
N PRO A 161 -2.58 10.80 -12.73
CA PRO A 161 -2.21 11.30 -14.06
C PRO A 161 -0.68 11.38 -14.27
N PHE A 162 -0.21 11.23 -15.51
CA PHE A 162 1.23 11.28 -15.87
C PHE A 162 1.92 12.63 -15.62
N LEU A 163 1.17 13.73 -15.52
CA LEU A 163 1.68 15.07 -15.22
C LEU A 163 0.74 15.69 -14.20
N TYR A 164 1.22 15.96 -12.98
CA TYR A 164 0.41 16.53 -11.92
C TYR A 164 1.23 17.49 -11.05
N ASP A 165 0.94 18.80 -11.13
CA ASP A 165 1.72 19.86 -10.47
C ASP A 165 1.52 19.86 -8.94
N HIS A 166 2.58 19.56 -8.21
CA HIS A 166 2.60 19.48 -6.74
C HIS A 166 2.55 20.86 -6.06
N SER A 167 2.77 21.95 -6.80
CA SER A 167 3.09 23.28 -6.28
C SER A 167 1.97 24.32 -6.39
N ASN A 168 0.91 24.06 -7.17
CA ASN A 168 -0.14 25.04 -7.45
C ASN A 168 -1.32 24.98 -6.44
N GLU A 169 -1.25 25.76 -5.36
CA GLU A 169 -2.35 25.92 -4.37
C GLU A 169 -3.73 26.29 -4.98
N THR A 170 -3.76 26.85 -6.20
CA THR A 170 -5.01 27.19 -6.90
C THR A 170 -5.77 25.93 -7.33
N ASP A 171 -5.04 24.93 -7.88
CA ASP A 171 -5.63 23.67 -8.31
C ASP A 171 -6.01 22.79 -7.11
N TRP A 172 -5.35 22.95 -5.96
CA TRP A 172 -5.73 22.26 -4.72
C TRP A 172 -7.14 22.65 -4.28
N ARG A 173 -7.50 23.94 -4.36
CA ARG A 173 -8.87 24.41 -4.08
C ARG A 173 -9.88 23.96 -5.13
N LEU A 174 -9.56 24.11 -6.42
CA LEU A 174 -10.48 23.73 -7.50
C LEU A 174 -10.82 22.23 -7.51
N ASN A 175 -9.87 21.36 -7.18
CA ASN A 175 -10.15 19.92 -7.07
C ASN A 175 -11.04 19.58 -5.85
N ILE A 176 -10.88 20.28 -4.73
CA ILE A 176 -11.75 20.11 -3.55
C ILE A 176 -13.17 20.62 -3.85
N ASP A 177 -13.31 21.83 -4.41
CA ASP A 177 -14.61 22.42 -4.75
C ASP A 177 -15.40 21.56 -5.75
N LYS A 178 -14.70 20.90 -6.69
CA LYS A 178 -15.31 19.96 -7.64
C LYS A 178 -15.85 18.70 -6.94
N VAL A 179 -15.05 18.09 -6.06
CA VAL A 179 -15.49 16.89 -5.31
C VAL A 179 -16.68 17.21 -4.40
N ILE A 180 -16.62 18.32 -3.66
CA ILE A 180 -17.68 18.70 -2.70
C ILE A 180 -18.94 19.23 -3.39
N GLY A 181 -18.80 20.15 -4.36
CA GLY A 181 -19.91 20.86 -4.97
C GLY A 181 -20.56 20.15 -6.17
N GLU A 182 -19.78 19.46 -6.98
CA GLU A 182 -20.26 18.79 -8.20
C GLU A 182 -20.57 17.30 -7.93
N TRP A 183 -19.63 16.58 -7.30
CA TRP A 183 -19.71 15.11 -7.22
C TRP A 183 -20.54 14.58 -6.05
N PHE A 184 -20.34 15.09 -4.84
CA PHE A 184 -21.25 14.76 -3.72
C PHE A 184 -22.62 15.44 -3.85
N HIS A 185 -22.68 16.70 -4.30
CA HIS A 185 -23.90 17.50 -4.21
C HIS A 185 -24.85 17.47 -5.42
N GLN A 186 -24.35 17.22 -6.65
CA GLN A 186 -25.20 17.10 -7.85
C GLN A 186 -25.29 15.66 -8.39
N GLN A 187 -24.31 14.81 -8.06
CA GLN A 187 -24.18 13.45 -8.62
C GLN A 187 -24.34 12.32 -7.58
N ASP A 188 -24.55 12.66 -6.30
CA ASP A 188 -24.89 11.74 -5.20
C ASP A 188 -23.93 10.54 -5.05
N LEU A 189 -22.62 10.80 -5.20
CA LEU A 189 -21.57 9.78 -5.20
C LEU A 189 -21.09 9.39 -3.79
N ASP A 190 -20.88 8.09 -3.56
CA ASP A 190 -20.57 7.50 -2.23
C ASP A 190 -19.09 7.67 -1.76
N PHE A 191 -18.10 7.91 -2.65
CA PHE A 191 -16.65 7.81 -2.30
C PHE A 191 -15.64 8.38 -3.35
N VAL A 192 -14.49 8.98 -2.92
CA VAL A 192 -13.35 9.55 -3.74
C VAL A 192 -12.00 9.61 -2.92
N SER A 193 -10.79 9.71 -3.54
CA SER A 193 -9.46 10.02 -2.91
C SER A 193 -8.43 10.76 -3.86
N LEU A 194 -7.09 10.83 -3.59
CA LEU A 194 -6.06 11.58 -4.41
C LEU A 194 -4.55 11.20 -4.08
N TYR A 195 -3.52 11.61 -4.88
CA TYR A 195 -2.02 11.38 -4.72
C TYR A 195 -1.12 12.11 -5.79
N PHE A 196 0.23 12.22 -5.63
CA PHE A 196 1.26 12.95 -6.45
C PHE A 196 2.74 12.37 -6.47
N GLY A 197 3.58 12.44 -7.55
CA GLY A 197 5.08 12.28 -7.51
C GLY A 197 5.97 12.48 -8.81
N GLU A 198 7.33 12.52 -8.72
CA GLU A 198 8.36 12.77 -9.81
C GLU A 198 9.72 11.96 -9.73
N PRO A 199 10.63 11.93 -10.76
CA PRO A 199 11.85 11.04 -10.88
C PRO A 199 13.22 11.67 -11.34
N ASP A 200 14.36 10.92 -11.37
CA ASP A 200 15.32 10.82 -12.54
C ASP A 200 16.49 9.77 -12.43
N ASP A 201 17.42 9.67 -13.41
CA ASP A 201 18.34 8.51 -13.68
C ASP A 201 19.80 8.87 -14.13
N ILE A 202 20.79 7.94 -14.06
CA ILE A 202 22.14 7.85 -14.73
C ILE A 202 23.08 6.81 -14.03
N GLN A 203 24.37 6.69 -14.39
CA GLN A 203 25.01 5.53 -15.03
C GLN A 203 25.91 4.72 -14.07
N PHE A 204 26.30 3.52 -14.50
CA PHE A 204 26.16 2.25 -13.76
C PHE A 204 24.68 1.97 -13.44
N GLN A 205 24.23 0.70 -13.50
CA GLN A 205 22.86 0.37 -13.12
C GLN A 205 22.76 0.26 -11.61
N LEU A 206 22.89 1.44 -11.00
CA LEU A 206 22.15 1.82 -9.81
C LEU A 206 20.67 1.82 -10.19
N LEU A 207 19.79 1.27 -9.34
CA LEU A 207 18.36 1.35 -9.63
C LEU A 207 17.84 2.79 -9.53
N ASP A 208 18.25 3.51 -8.48
CA ASP A 208 17.75 4.85 -8.14
C ASP A 208 18.82 5.69 -7.40
N TYR A 209 18.70 7.01 -7.43
CA TYR A 209 19.50 7.92 -6.59
C TYR A 209 18.78 8.19 -5.26
N GLY A 210 19.53 8.46 -4.19
CA GLY A 210 18.98 8.63 -2.84
C GLY A 210 19.65 7.71 -1.80
N PRO A 211 18.96 7.30 -0.73
CA PRO A 211 19.57 6.58 0.41
C PRO A 211 19.73 5.07 0.21
N LEU A 212 18.92 4.47 -0.68
CA LEU A 212 19.06 3.09 -1.13
C LEU A 212 19.77 3.07 -2.48
N GLY A 213 20.78 2.21 -2.61
CA GLY A 213 21.36 1.84 -3.89
C GLY A 213 21.25 0.34 -4.11
N MET A 214 20.87 -0.07 -5.32
CA MET A 214 21.00 -1.47 -5.75
C MET A 214 21.84 -1.52 -7.01
N LEU A 215 22.85 -2.40 -7.04
CA LEU A 215 23.79 -2.53 -8.15
C LEU A 215 23.72 -3.92 -8.78
N LEU A 216 23.76 -3.95 -10.12
CA LEU A 216 24.04 -5.15 -10.92
C LEU A 216 25.48 -5.08 -11.46
N PRO A 217 26.46 -5.75 -10.83
CA PRO A 217 27.82 -5.86 -11.37
C PRO A 217 27.86 -6.57 -12.73
N LYS A 218 28.88 -6.28 -13.54
CA LYS A 218 29.16 -7.08 -14.74
C LYS A 218 29.54 -8.50 -14.35
N GLU A 219 29.26 -9.46 -15.21
CA GLU A 219 29.58 -10.87 -15.00
C GLU A 219 31.04 -11.07 -14.58
N GLY A 220 31.27 -11.92 -13.57
CA GLY A 220 32.60 -12.15 -12.97
C GLY A 220 33.15 -11.01 -12.10
N THR A 221 32.48 -9.86 -11.98
CA THR A 221 33.02 -8.69 -11.24
C THR A 221 32.44 -8.46 -9.84
N LEU A 222 31.43 -9.23 -9.42
CA LEU A 222 30.72 -9.11 -8.12
C LEU A 222 31.67 -8.89 -6.92
N GLU A 223 32.59 -9.84 -6.67
CA GLU A 223 33.53 -9.76 -5.55
C GLU A 223 34.49 -8.56 -5.63
N LYS A 224 34.81 -8.09 -6.84
CA LYS A 224 35.66 -6.91 -7.04
C LYS A 224 34.91 -5.62 -6.70
N VAL A 225 33.65 -5.51 -7.12
CA VAL A 225 32.80 -4.34 -6.81
C VAL A 225 32.47 -4.30 -5.32
N TYR A 226 32.05 -5.44 -4.74
CA TYR A 226 31.74 -5.54 -3.31
C TYR A 226 32.94 -5.13 -2.43
N LYS A 227 34.14 -5.67 -2.69
CA LYS A 227 35.35 -5.35 -1.91
C LYS A 227 35.88 -3.93 -2.13
N ALA A 228 35.50 -3.26 -3.22
CA ALA A 228 35.84 -1.85 -3.45
C ALA A 228 34.89 -0.88 -2.72
N LEU A 229 33.67 -1.31 -2.40
CA LEU A 229 32.65 -0.49 -1.73
C LEU A 229 32.55 -0.78 -0.23
N LYS A 230 32.74 -2.02 0.21
CA LYS A 230 32.58 -2.44 1.62
C LYS A 230 33.57 -1.71 2.52
N GLY A 231 33.07 -0.77 3.33
CA GLY A 231 33.89 0.05 4.23
C GLY A 231 34.62 1.22 3.56
N SER A 232 34.24 1.63 2.34
CA SER A 232 34.86 2.77 1.65
C SER A 232 34.47 4.13 2.25
N HIS A 233 33.38 4.20 3.01
CA HIS A 233 32.91 5.39 3.72
C HIS A 233 32.18 4.95 5.01
N PRO A 234 32.31 5.65 6.15
CA PRO A 234 31.69 5.23 7.41
C PRO A 234 30.15 5.23 7.37
N HIS A 235 29.56 6.13 6.58
CA HIS A 235 28.10 6.26 6.41
C HIS A 235 27.57 5.51 5.18
N LEU A 236 28.24 4.43 4.78
CA LEU A 236 27.84 3.56 3.67
C LEU A 236 27.91 2.08 4.10
N HIS A 237 26.75 1.48 4.27
CA HIS A 237 26.60 0.05 4.51
C HIS A 237 26.46 -0.68 3.18
N VAL A 238 27.28 -1.70 2.97
CA VAL A 238 27.32 -2.48 1.72
C VAL A 238 27.05 -3.94 2.04
N TYR A 239 26.08 -4.53 1.38
CA TYR A 239 25.69 -5.93 1.54
C TYR A 239 25.66 -6.61 0.18
N LYS A 240 25.98 -7.90 0.12
CA LYS A 240 25.36 -8.76 -0.89
C LYS A 240 23.93 -9.02 -0.45
N LYS A 241 22.98 -9.24 -1.35
CA LYS A 241 21.58 -9.43 -0.92
C LYS A 241 21.40 -10.64 0.02
N GLU A 242 22.26 -11.65 -0.12
CA GLU A 242 22.33 -12.84 0.75
C GLU A 242 22.96 -12.56 2.13
N GLU A 243 23.59 -11.39 2.31
CA GLU A 243 24.20 -10.91 3.56
C GLU A 243 23.32 -9.85 4.28
N MET A 244 22.12 -9.57 3.76
CA MET A 244 21.22 -8.55 4.31
C MET A 244 20.73 -8.91 5.73
N PRO A 245 20.67 -7.94 6.66
CA PRO A 245 20.07 -8.14 7.97
C PRO A 245 18.64 -8.69 7.88
N ALA A 246 18.39 -9.86 8.48
CA ALA A 246 17.13 -10.59 8.34
C ALA A 246 15.89 -9.78 8.76
N ARG A 247 16.02 -8.84 9.72
CA ARG A 247 14.94 -7.93 10.15
C ARG A 247 14.39 -7.01 9.04
N LEU A 248 15.16 -6.80 7.98
CA LEU A 248 14.77 -5.90 6.87
C LEU A 248 13.83 -6.58 5.87
N HIS A 249 13.75 -7.91 5.85
CA HIS A 249 12.95 -8.68 4.88
C HIS A 249 13.14 -8.21 3.42
N TYR A 250 14.41 -8.03 3.05
CA TYR A 250 14.86 -7.43 1.79
C TYR A 250 16.13 -8.12 1.26
N GLY A 251 16.20 -9.45 1.34
CA GLY A 251 17.31 -10.25 0.79
C GLY A 251 16.86 -11.35 -0.18
N ASN A 252 15.71 -11.96 0.08
CA ASN A 252 15.28 -13.22 -0.52
C ASN A 252 14.24 -13.03 -1.65
N HIS A 253 14.57 -12.23 -2.68
CA HIS A 253 13.71 -12.06 -3.85
C HIS A 253 14.52 -11.97 -5.17
N PRO A 254 14.09 -12.62 -6.27
CA PRO A 254 14.85 -12.64 -7.54
C PRO A 254 15.00 -11.28 -8.22
N ARG A 255 14.15 -10.29 -7.92
CA ARG A 255 14.29 -8.92 -8.45
C ARG A 255 15.39 -8.11 -7.75
N LEU A 256 15.82 -8.50 -6.55
CA LEU A 256 16.89 -7.81 -5.81
C LEU A 256 18.24 -8.02 -6.50
N LEU A 257 18.99 -6.94 -6.66
CA LEU A 257 20.29 -6.95 -7.33
C LEU A 257 21.39 -7.47 -6.39
N GLN A 258 22.56 -7.80 -6.94
CA GLN A 258 23.57 -8.59 -6.23
C GLN A 258 24.26 -7.83 -5.09
N ILE A 259 24.35 -6.50 -5.18
CA ILE A 259 24.87 -5.64 -4.12
C ILE A 259 23.80 -4.61 -3.77
N ILE A 260 23.59 -4.42 -2.46
CA ILE A 260 22.70 -3.42 -1.88
C ILE A 260 23.55 -2.45 -1.06
N LEU A 261 23.28 -1.16 -1.21
CA LEU A 261 23.92 -0.03 -0.55
C LEU A 261 22.87 0.69 0.30
N ILE A 262 23.18 0.97 1.55
CA ILE A 262 22.32 1.76 2.45
C ILE A 262 23.15 2.89 3.03
N ALA A 263 22.69 4.12 2.88
CA ALA A 263 23.30 5.28 3.53
C ALA A 263 22.70 5.52 4.93
N ASP A 264 23.48 6.14 5.83
CA ASP A 264 22.93 6.66 7.08
C ASP A 264 22.03 7.89 6.84
N PRO A 265 21.00 8.17 7.68
CA PRO A 265 20.23 9.40 7.63
C PRO A 265 21.08 10.66 7.47
N GLY A 266 20.78 11.44 6.43
CA GLY A 266 21.56 12.63 6.02
C GLY A 266 22.62 12.39 4.95
N TYR A 267 22.85 11.14 4.53
CA TYR A 267 23.74 10.77 3.41
C TYR A 267 22.95 10.10 2.29
N ILE A 268 23.35 10.33 1.03
CA ILE A 268 22.64 9.86 -0.17
C ILE A 268 23.60 9.69 -1.36
N PHE A 269 23.24 8.83 -2.30
CA PHE A 269 23.98 8.57 -3.53
C PHE A 269 23.50 9.51 -4.63
N LEU A 270 24.31 10.51 -4.99
CA LEU A 270 23.91 11.62 -5.86
C LEU A 270 24.94 12.00 -6.93
N PRO A 271 24.47 12.51 -8.08
CA PRO A 271 25.17 13.52 -8.87
C PRO A 271 24.73 14.95 -8.47
N LEU A 272 25.66 15.71 -7.89
CA LEU A 272 25.77 17.19 -7.94
C LEU A 272 24.66 18.11 -7.37
N HIS A 273 23.44 17.67 -7.08
CA HIS A 273 22.36 18.55 -6.60
C HIS A 273 21.91 18.29 -5.16
N SER A 274 21.81 19.34 -4.33
CA SER A 274 21.30 19.23 -2.96
C SER A 274 19.78 19.13 -2.92
N VAL A 275 19.25 17.93 -2.68
CA VAL A 275 17.89 17.76 -2.16
C VAL A 275 17.78 18.32 -0.74
N LYS A 276 16.55 18.59 -0.28
CA LYS A 276 16.26 19.12 1.08
C LYS A 276 15.82 18.05 2.08
N GLY A 277 15.42 16.90 1.58
CA GLY A 277 14.90 15.74 2.31
C GLY A 277 14.71 14.60 1.32
N ASP A 278 14.72 13.37 1.84
CA ASP A 278 14.70 12.13 1.06
C ASP A 278 14.19 11.00 1.98
N HIS A 279 13.82 9.85 1.43
CA HIS A 279 13.36 8.68 2.20
C HIS A 279 13.73 7.35 1.52
N GLY A 280 13.70 6.24 2.26
CA GLY A 280 14.32 4.98 1.85
C GLY A 280 15.54 4.57 2.69
N PHE A 281 15.78 5.24 3.82
CA PHE A 281 16.75 4.83 4.83
C PHE A 281 16.29 3.56 5.59
N ASP A 282 17.12 3.04 6.49
CA ASP A 282 16.75 1.93 7.38
C ASP A 282 15.47 2.27 8.18
N ASN A 283 14.54 1.31 8.27
CA ASN A 283 13.26 1.50 8.93
C ASN A 283 13.32 1.55 10.47
N GLU A 284 14.49 1.33 11.08
CA GLU A 284 14.74 1.66 12.49
C GLU A 284 14.91 3.17 12.75
N ALA A 285 15.28 3.97 11.74
CA ALA A 285 15.46 5.42 11.89
C ALA A 285 14.14 6.13 12.26
N MET A 286 14.19 7.05 13.23
CA MET A 286 12.99 7.79 13.67
C MET A 286 12.47 8.74 12.57
N GLU A 287 13.37 9.20 11.72
CA GLU A 287 13.08 10.03 10.54
C GLU A 287 12.18 9.31 9.54
N MET A 288 12.21 7.98 9.50
CA MET A 288 11.41 7.15 8.58
C MET A 288 10.09 6.65 9.16
N LYS A 289 9.76 6.98 10.41
CA LYS A 289 8.51 6.52 11.03
C LYS A 289 7.33 7.38 10.60
N ALA A 290 6.19 6.74 10.35
CA ALA A 290 4.98 7.37 9.83
C ALA A 290 3.97 7.74 10.92
N LEU A 291 3.04 8.64 10.59
CA LEU A 291 1.83 8.90 11.38
C LEU A 291 0.85 7.71 11.32
N PHE A 292 0.20 7.37 12.44
CA PHE A 292 -0.94 6.45 12.45
C PHE A 292 -2.05 6.89 13.40
N ARG A 293 -3.27 7.05 12.87
CA ARG A 293 -4.48 7.50 13.58
C ARG A 293 -5.66 6.66 13.08
N VAL A 294 -6.50 6.15 13.98
CA VAL A 294 -7.73 5.40 13.64
C VAL A 294 -8.91 5.87 14.46
N VAL A 295 -10.08 5.96 13.84
CA VAL A 295 -11.33 6.40 14.48
C VAL A 295 -12.50 5.62 13.89
N GLY A 296 -13.44 5.21 14.74
CA GLY A 296 -14.58 4.39 14.35
C GLY A 296 -15.23 3.70 15.56
N PRO A 297 -16.41 3.08 15.39
CA PRO A 297 -17.11 2.38 16.47
C PRO A 297 -16.34 1.15 16.99
N ASP A 298 -15.52 0.52 16.15
CA ASP A 298 -14.74 -0.68 16.48
C ASP A 298 -13.46 -0.38 17.29
N PHE A 299 -13.09 0.89 17.45
CA PHE A 299 -11.87 1.32 18.14
C PHE A 299 -12.14 1.88 19.54
N LYS A 300 -11.24 1.60 20.49
CA LYS A 300 -11.22 2.25 21.81
C LYS A 300 -10.96 3.75 21.63
N LYS A 301 -11.69 4.58 22.37
CA LYS A 301 -11.55 6.06 22.35
C LYS A 301 -10.39 6.52 23.22
N ASN A 302 -9.77 7.64 22.84
CA ASN A 302 -8.59 8.25 23.48
C ASN A 302 -7.46 7.24 23.79
N ARG A 303 -7.26 6.22 22.93
CA ARG A 303 -6.32 5.13 23.17
C ARG A 303 -4.98 5.41 22.51
N VAL A 304 -3.98 5.81 23.31
CA VAL A 304 -2.59 5.83 22.86
C VAL A 304 -1.99 4.42 22.96
N VAL A 305 -1.24 4.03 21.93
CA VAL A 305 -0.38 2.84 21.88
C VAL A 305 1.04 3.28 21.52
N ASP A 306 2.05 2.46 21.83
CA ASP A 306 3.45 2.83 21.62
C ASP A 306 3.78 2.91 20.12
N HIS A 307 3.81 1.77 19.43
CA HIS A 307 3.99 1.69 17.99
C HIS A 307 3.06 0.63 17.36
N ILE A 308 3.02 0.63 16.02
CA ILE A 308 2.57 -0.49 15.20
C ILE A 308 3.52 -0.66 14.01
N ASP A 309 3.50 -1.81 13.34
CA ASP A 309 4.19 -2.03 12.08
C ASP A 309 3.18 -2.06 10.92
N LEU A 310 3.51 -1.46 9.77
CA LEU A 310 2.56 -1.33 8.65
C LEU A 310 2.10 -2.69 8.08
N VAL A 311 2.86 -3.76 8.30
CA VAL A 311 2.51 -5.13 7.91
C VAL A 311 1.26 -5.66 8.61
N ASP A 312 0.99 -5.23 9.84
CA ASP A 312 -0.19 -5.66 10.62
C ASP A 312 -1.49 -5.00 10.17
N VAL A 313 -1.40 -3.90 9.42
CA VAL A 313 -2.56 -3.09 9.01
C VAL A 313 -3.49 -3.90 8.11
N TYR A 314 -2.98 -4.78 7.25
CA TYR A 314 -3.81 -5.67 6.43
C TYR A 314 -4.66 -6.63 7.27
N ALA A 315 -4.08 -7.27 8.28
CA ALA A 315 -4.79 -8.17 9.18
C ALA A 315 -5.89 -7.41 9.97
N LEU A 316 -5.59 -6.18 10.40
CA LEU A 316 -6.56 -5.26 11.01
C LEU A 316 -7.70 -4.90 10.04
N MET A 317 -7.39 -4.54 8.79
CA MET A 317 -8.40 -4.22 7.77
C MET A 317 -9.30 -5.41 7.45
N CYS A 318 -8.74 -6.62 7.29
CA CYS A 318 -9.52 -7.84 7.08
C CYS A 318 -10.50 -8.11 8.24
N HIS A 319 -10.03 -7.96 9.49
CA HIS A 319 -10.87 -8.10 10.68
C HIS A 319 -12.03 -7.08 10.71
N LEU A 320 -11.74 -5.80 10.48
CA LEU A 320 -12.74 -4.72 10.44
C LEU A 320 -13.76 -4.88 9.30
N LEU A 321 -13.31 -5.40 8.15
CA LEU A 321 -14.18 -5.68 7.02
C LEU A 321 -15.05 -6.94 7.21
N GLY A 322 -14.71 -7.82 8.16
CA GLY A 322 -15.37 -9.10 8.38
C GLY A 322 -15.02 -10.16 7.33
N ILE A 323 -13.79 -10.14 6.81
CA ILE A 323 -13.31 -11.04 5.74
C ILE A 323 -12.09 -11.85 6.19
N ASN A 324 -11.88 -12.99 5.56
CA ASN A 324 -10.67 -13.79 5.76
C ASN A 324 -9.49 -13.08 5.06
N PRO A 325 -8.33 -12.94 5.72
CA PRO A 325 -7.12 -12.49 5.05
C PRO A 325 -6.57 -13.57 4.12
N GLU A 326 -5.88 -13.16 3.06
CA GLU A 326 -4.97 -14.04 2.31
C GLU A 326 -3.74 -14.40 3.15
N ILE A 327 -2.85 -15.25 2.61
CA ILE A 327 -1.54 -15.48 3.22
C ILE A 327 -0.81 -14.14 3.33
N ASN A 328 -0.46 -13.77 4.55
CA ASN A 328 0.19 -12.52 4.92
C ASN A 328 1.12 -12.75 6.13
N ASP A 329 2.02 -11.81 6.36
CA ASP A 329 3.11 -11.91 7.32
C ASP A 329 2.83 -11.08 8.59
N GLY A 330 1.70 -10.36 8.64
CA GLY A 330 1.25 -9.54 9.77
C GLY A 330 0.27 -10.26 10.71
N HIS A 331 0.08 -9.69 11.91
CA HIS A 331 -0.68 -10.31 12.99
C HIS A 331 -1.71 -9.37 13.62
N LEU A 332 -2.98 -9.80 13.61
CA LEU A 332 -4.07 -9.04 14.23
C LEU A 332 -3.83 -8.79 15.72
N ASP A 333 -3.26 -9.73 16.48
CA ASP A 333 -3.05 -9.56 17.92
C ASP A 333 -2.14 -8.36 18.28
N ASN A 334 -1.23 -7.96 17.39
CA ASN A 334 -0.40 -6.75 17.54
C ASN A 334 -1.26 -5.48 17.58
N THR A 335 -2.34 -5.41 16.78
CA THR A 335 -3.20 -4.22 16.65
C THR A 335 -4.52 -4.31 17.43
N LYS A 336 -5.01 -5.54 17.72
CA LYS A 336 -6.26 -5.87 18.42
C LYS A 336 -6.44 -5.17 19.76
N HIS A 337 -5.36 -4.82 20.44
CA HIS A 337 -5.43 -4.09 21.71
C HIS A 337 -5.98 -2.65 21.55
N MET A 338 -6.02 -2.09 20.32
CA MET A 338 -6.72 -0.85 19.97
C MET A 338 -8.24 -1.01 19.81
N LEU A 339 -8.73 -2.22 19.52
CA LEU A 339 -10.14 -2.49 19.24
C LEU A 339 -10.99 -2.56 20.52
N VAL A 340 -12.29 -2.29 20.43
CA VAL A 340 -13.23 -2.61 21.52
C VAL A 340 -13.38 -4.12 21.67
N ASN A 341 -13.67 -4.60 22.88
CA ASN A 341 -13.92 -6.02 23.10
C ASN A 341 -15.31 -6.38 22.54
N THR A 342 -15.38 -7.09 21.41
CA THR A 342 -16.63 -7.60 20.84
C THR A 342 -17.13 -8.88 21.53
N GLY A 343 -17.04 -8.90 22.87
CA GLY A 343 -17.78 -9.82 23.74
C GLY A 343 -18.96 -9.07 24.35
N GLY A 344 -20.17 -9.62 24.24
CA GLY A 344 -21.39 -8.90 24.61
C GLY A 344 -21.60 -8.79 26.13
N ASP A 345 -21.30 -7.61 26.69
CA ASP A 345 -21.71 -7.23 28.05
C ASP A 345 -23.23 -6.94 28.10
N ASN A 346 -24.04 -8.01 28.01
CA ASN A 346 -25.43 -8.02 28.45
C ASN A 346 -25.48 -8.44 29.92
N ASN A 347 -25.52 -7.47 30.84
CA ASN A 347 -25.82 -7.71 32.26
C ASN A 347 -26.39 -6.45 32.94
#